data_AF-A0A2T5DEX4-F1
#
_entry.id   AF-A0A2T5DEX4-F1
#
_cell.length_a   1.000
_cell.length_b   1.000
_cell.length_c   1.000
_cell.angle_alpha   90.00
_cell.angle_beta   90.00
_cell.angle_gamma   90.00
#
_symmetry.space_group_name_H-M   'P 1'
#
loop_
_entity.id
_entity.type
_entity.pdbx_description
1 polymer ?
#
loop_
_entity_poly.entity_id
_entity_poly.type
_entity_poly.pdbx_seq_one_letter_code
_entity_poly.pdbx_strand_id
1 'polypeptide(L)'
;MKKEEEITTLYNLILNPNTRDWERQQLMTAKEELATSVSLKEVLEKLEVSLRPLALRQNLTPDVMDFYLQMVGDPLGEARYDFSKHELTDPTVQERAVFAGGCFWCMVEPFEQKAGIVSVMSGYTGGQFDSPNYDQVSGGYTGHVEAVEIIFDKRVISYQELVEIYWQVTDPTDEFGQFQDRGEQYRPIIFVQNEEQQKTAEASKQALSASGRYIKPIVTAILPATAFWPAENYHQQFYRKQPRRYKKIKQTRRQLAFLQRMTHNWRKKSKK
;
A
#
# COMPACT_ATOMS: atom_id res chain seq x y z
N MET A 1 5.28 -26.87 17.41
CA MET A 1 4.50 -25.75 16.81
C MET A 1 5.41 -24.62 16.34
N LYS A 2 5.99 -23.77 17.20
CA LYS A 2 6.81 -22.62 16.73
C LYS A 2 8.01 -22.99 15.84
N LYS A 3 8.77 -24.03 16.23
CA LYS A 3 9.94 -24.54 15.49
C LYS A 3 9.64 -24.97 14.05
N GLU A 4 8.51 -25.65 13.86
CA GLU A 4 8.09 -26.22 12.58
C GLU A 4 7.52 -25.15 11.65
N GLU A 5 6.82 -24.17 12.22
CA GLU A 5 6.36 -22.98 11.49
C GLU A 5 7.54 -22.12 11.02
N GLU A 6 8.56 -21.92 11.86
CA GLU A 6 9.78 -21.19 11.49
C GLU A 6 10.54 -21.86 10.33
N ILE A 7 10.70 -23.18 10.35
CA ILE A 7 11.33 -23.95 9.27
C ILE A 7 10.49 -23.87 7.97
N THR A 8 9.18 -24.01 8.09
CA THR A 8 8.26 -23.91 6.94
C THR A 8 8.33 -22.52 6.32
N THR A 9 8.37 -21.47 7.15
CA THR A 9 8.48 -20.09 6.70
C THR A 9 9.80 -19.86 5.96
N LEU A 10 10.91 -20.36 6.50
CA LEU A 10 12.22 -20.29 5.84
C LEU A 10 12.22 -20.96 4.46
N TYR A 11 11.60 -22.13 4.30
CA TYR A 11 11.47 -22.81 3.01
C TYR A 11 10.55 -22.06 2.03
N ASN A 12 9.45 -21.51 2.51
CA ASN A 12 8.56 -20.71 1.67
C ASN A 12 9.28 -19.46 1.13
N LEU A 13 10.10 -18.80 1.95
CA LEU A 13 10.90 -17.66 1.52
C LEU A 13 11.95 -18.04 0.47
N ILE A 14 12.59 -19.21 0.59
CA ILE A 14 13.54 -19.69 -0.43
C ILE A 14 12.87 -19.86 -1.79
N LEU A 15 11.64 -20.41 -1.79
CA LEU A 15 10.86 -20.66 -3.01
C LEU A 15 10.15 -19.41 -3.54
N ASN A 16 10.07 -18.35 -2.75
CA ASN A 16 9.36 -17.13 -3.11
C ASN A 16 10.12 -16.40 -4.25
N PRO A 17 9.48 -16.18 -5.42
CA PRO A 17 10.10 -15.48 -6.53
C PRO A 17 10.44 -14.01 -6.20
N ASN A 18 9.77 -13.42 -5.21
CA ASN A 18 10.00 -12.04 -4.78
C ASN A 18 11.19 -11.90 -3.82
N THR A 19 11.75 -13.00 -3.32
CA THR A 19 12.96 -12.96 -2.50
C THR A 19 14.17 -12.64 -3.37
N ARG A 20 14.95 -11.62 -3.01
CA ARG A 20 16.16 -11.23 -3.77
C ARG A 20 17.25 -12.28 -3.66
N ASP A 21 18.08 -12.41 -4.70
CA ASP A 21 19.10 -13.46 -4.79
C ASP A 21 20.04 -13.50 -3.59
N TRP A 22 20.52 -12.34 -3.13
CA TRP A 22 21.38 -12.28 -1.95
C TRP A 22 20.67 -12.74 -0.67
N GLU A 23 19.40 -12.36 -0.48
CA GLU A 23 18.59 -12.80 0.66
C GLU A 23 18.32 -14.30 0.59
N ARG A 24 17.98 -14.81 -0.61
CA ARG A 24 17.81 -16.24 -0.88
C ARG A 24 19.08 -17.03 -0.57
N GLN A 25 20.25 -16.50 -0.90
CA GLN A 25 21.53 -17.13 -0.54
C GLN A 25 21.69 -17.25 0.97
N GLN A 26 21.38 -16.21 1.76
CA GLN A 26 21.44 -16.30 3.23
C GLN A 26 20.47 -17.36 3.77
N LEU A 27 19.24 -17.42 3.24
CA LEU A 27 18.24 -18.41 3.63
C LEU A 27 18.63 -19.84 3.25
N MET A 28 19.25 -20.04 2.08
CA MET A 28 19.77 -21.33 1.64
C MET A 28 20.93 -21.81 2.52
N THR A 29 21.86 -20.92 2.88
CA THR A 29 22.92 -21.24 3.86
C THR A 29 22.30 -21.68 5.19
N ALA A 30 21.29 -20.97 5.69
CA ALA A 30 20.59 -21.37 6.91
C ALA A 30 19.89 -22.74 6.77
N LYS A 31 19.28 -23.04 5.61
CA LYS A 31 18.72 -24.37 5.32
C LYS A 31 19.78 -25.48 5.37
N GLU A 32 20.95 -25.27 4.77
CA GLU A 32 22.05 -26.24 4.76
C GLU A 32 22.60 -26.46 6.17
N GLU A 33 22.74 -25.38 6.94
CA GLU A 33 23.11 -25.48 8.36
C GLU A 33 22.04 -26.22 9.16
N LEU A 34 20.74 -26.05 8.89
CA LEU A 34 19.69 -26.82 9.56
C LEU A 34 19.75 -28.32 9.28
N ALA A 35 20.21 -28.72 8.10
CA ALA A 35 20.37 -30.13 7.74
C ALA A 35 21.55 -30.79 8.49
N THR A 36 22.49 -30.00 8.99
CA THR A 36 23.73 -30.47 9.62
C THR A 36 23.85 -30.09 11.11
N SER A 37 23.05 -29.14 11.59
CA SER A 37 23.05 -28.61 12.95
C SER A 37 22.06 -29.33 13.86
N VAL A 38 22.36 -29.31 15.16
CA VAL A 38 21.48 -29.83 16.22
C VAL A 38 20.49 -28.76 16.72
N SER A 39 20.77 -27.46 16.48
CA SER A 39 20.04 -26.34 17.10
C SER A 39 19.50 -25.34 16.07
N LEU A 40 18.16 -25.24 15.97
CA LEU A 40 17.49 -24.19 15.17
C LEU A 40 17.89 -22.79 15.66
N LYS A 41 18.02 -22.61 16.98
CA LYS A 41 18.30 -21.31 17.58
C LYS A 41 19.63 -20.74 17.08
N GLU A 42 20.68 -21.56 17.03
CA GLU A 42 22.01 -21.15 16.56
C GLU A 42 21.99 -20.75 15.08
N VAL A 43 21.24 -21.48 14.25
CA VAL A 43 21.10 -21.15 12.84
C VAL A 43 20.35 -19.82 12.66
N LEU A 44 19.26 -19.60 13.40
CA LEU A 44 18.51 -18.35 13.34
C LEU A 44 19.33 -17.16 13.86
N GLU A 45 20.16 -17.34 14.88
CA GLU A 45 21.07 -16.27 15.36
C GLU A 45 22.09 -15.87 14.28
N LYS A 46 22.67 -16.81 13.55
CA LYS A 46 23.57 -16.50 12.43
C LYS A 46 22.83 -15.81 11.29
N LEU A 47 21.67 -16.33 10.92
CA LEU A 47 20.85 -15.75 9.85
C LEU A 47 20.42 -14.32 10.19
N GLU A 48 20.01 -14.09 11.43
CA GLU A 48 19.69 -12.76 11.95
C GLU A 48 20.89 -11.81 11.81
N VAL A 49 22.10 -12.23 12.22
CA VAL A 49 23.31 -11.41 12.05
C VAL A 49 23.57 -11.07 10.59
N SER A 50 23.40 -12.03 9.67
CA SER A 50 23.56 -11.79 8.23
C SER A 50 22.55 -10.78 7.69
N LEU A 51 21.27 -10.87 8.08
CA LEU A 51 20.20 -10.02 7.58
C LEU A 51 20.17 -8.63 8.25
N ARG A 52 20.69 -8.51 9.48
CA ARG A 52 20.64 -7.30 10.32
C ARG A 52 21.08 -6.01 9.60
N PRO A 53 22.18 -5.98 8.82
CA PRO A 53 22.60 -4.76 8.12
C PRO A 53 21.55 -4.23 7.13
N LEU A 54 20.85 -5.12 6.42
CA LEU A 54 19.77 -4.73 5.51
C LEU A 54 18.47 -4.43 6.27
N ALA A 55 18.17 -5.17 7.34
CA ALA A 55 17.01 -4.92 8.19
C ALA A 55 17.06 -3.52 8.81
N LEU A 56 18.22 -3.13 9.38
CA LEU A 56 18.44 -1.80 9.95
C LEU A 56 18.29 -0.68 8.91
N ARG A 57 18.58 -0.97 7.65
CA ARG A 57 18.43 -0.04 6.51
C ARG A 57 17.06 -0.14 5.84
N GLN A 58 16.16 -0.98 6.34
CA GLN A 58 14.84 -1.23 5.77
C GLN A 58 14.90 -1.64 4.29
N ASN A 59 15.91 -2.47 3.97
CA ASN A 59 16.23 -2.88 2.61
C ASN A 59 16.20 -4.40 2.43
N LEU A 60 15.49 -5.13 3.29
CA LEU A 60 15.11 -6.52 3.00
C LEU A 60 13.86 -6.51 2.11
N THR A 61 13.64 -7.57 1.34
CA THR A 61 12.33 -7.79 0.72
C THR A 61 11.24 -7.88 1.79
N PRO A 62 10.00 -7.48 1.49
CA PRO A 62 8.88 -7.51 2.43
C PRO A 62 8.79 -8.78 3.27
N ASP A 63 8.73 -9.95 2.62
CA ASP A 63 8.53 -11.22 3.32
C ASP A 63 9.75 -11.66 4.16
N VAL A 64 10.97 -11.29 3.73
CA VAL A 64 12.19 -11.55 4.50
C VAL A 64 12.31 -10.60 5.69
N MET A 65 11.87 -9.35 5.56
CA MET A 65 11.76 -8.42 6.68
C MET A 65 10.79 -8.96 7.73
N ASP A 66 9.62 -9.44 7.31
CA ASP A 66 8.61 -9.98 8.22
C ASP A 66 9.17 -11.18 9.02
N PHE A 67 9.85 -12.09 8.33
CA PHE A 67 10.53 -13.21 8.98
C PHE A 67 11.70 -12.77 9.88
N TYR A 68 12.48 -11.76 9.47
CA TYR A 68 13.54 -11.19 10.30
C TYR A 68 12.99 -10.62 11.62
N LEU A 69 11.90 -9.85 11.56
CA LEU A 69 11.25 -9.29 12.75
C LEU A 69 10.71 -10.38 13.68
N GLN A 70 10.16 -11.47 13.11
CA GLN A 70 9.76 -12.66 13.86
C GLN A 70 10.94 -13.30 14.60
N MET A 71 12.12 -13.39 13.97
CA MET A 71 13.32 -13.96 14.59
C MET A 71 13.86 -13.12 15.75
N VAL A 72 13.96 -11.80 15.60
CA VAL A 72 14.55 -10.90 16.63
C VAL A 72 13.61 -10.60 17.80
N GLY A 73 12.36 -11.05 17.74
CA GLY A 73 11.39 -10.85 18.80
C GLY A 73 10.94 -9.39 18.96
N ASP A 74 10.74 -8.67 17.86
CA ASP A 74 10.17 -7.31 17.90
C ASP A 74 8.75 -7.37 18.53
N PRO A 75 8.39 -6.53 19.54
CA PRO A 75 7.16 -6.66 20.31
C PRO A 75 5.91 -6.19 19.55
N LEU A 76 6.05 -5.76 18.28
CA LEU A 76 4.94 -5.37 17.41
C LEU A 76 4.22 -6.55 16.77
N GLY A 77 4.60 -7.79 17.13
CA GLY A 77 3.84 -9.03 16.95
C GLY A 77 2.99 -8.99 15.71
N GLU A 78 3.60 -9.25 14.54
CA GLU A 78 2.92 -9.08 13.26
C GLU A 78 1.56 -9.77 13.28
N ALA A 79 0.51 -8.97 13.38
CA ALA A 79 -0.78 -9.34 12.86
C ALA A 79 -0.55 -9.54 11.36
N ARG A 80 -0.34 -10.80 10.96
CA ARG A 80 -0.51 -11.22 9.56
C ARG A 80 -1.83 -10.60 9.13
N TYR A 81 -1.78 -9.83 8.04
CA TYR A 81 -3.00 -9.30 7.50
C TYR A 81 -3.89 -10.47 7.13
N ASP A 82 -5.09 -10.48 7.69
CA ASP A 82 -6.05 -11.53 7.44
C ASP A 82 -6.72 -11.27 6.10
N PHE A 83 -6.09 -11.76 5.03
CA PHE A 83 -6.58 -11.60 3.66
C PHE A 83 -7.99 -12.19 3.46
N SER A 84 -8.40 -13.16 4.30
CA SER A 84 -9.76 -13.73 4.23
C SER A 84 -10.85 -12.72 4.56
N LYS A 85 -10.52 -11.63 5.27
CA LYS A 85 -11.44 -10.52 5.53
C LYS A 85 -11.63 -9.60 4.33
N HIS A 86 -10.84 -9.76 3.28
CA HIS A 86 -10.92 -8.96 2.06
C HIS A 86 -11.72 -9.66 0.94
N GLU A 87 -12.79 -10.34 1.34
CA GLU A 87 -13.72 -11.01 0.44
C GLU A 87 -15.12 -10.39 0.56
N LEU A 88 -15.82 -10.27 -0.57
CA LEU A 88 -17.23 -9.88 -0.58
C LEU A 88 -18.06 -11.06 -0.05
N THR A 89 -18.51 -10.93 1.20
CA THR A 89 -19.30 -11.97 1.89
C THR A 89 -20.79 -11.85 1.58
N ASP A 90 -21.27 -10.65 1.30
CA ASP A 90 -22.64 -10.38 0.83
C ASP A 90 -22.63 -9.27 -0.24
N PRO A 91 -22.57 -9.61 -1.54
CA PRO A 91 -22.57 -8.64 -2.63
C PRO A 91 -23.84 -7.78 -2.72
N THR A 92 -24.92 -8.15 -2.04
CA THR A 92 -26.16 -7.35 -2.07
C THR A 92 -26.08 -6.11 -1.19
N VAL A 93 -25.22 -6.12 -0.16
CA VAL A 93 -25.01 -5.00 0.77
C VAL A 93 -23.57 -4.51 0.80
N GLN A 94 -22.61 -5.28 0.29
CA GLN A 94 -21.21 -4.88 0.17
C GLN A 94 -20.84 -4.51 -1.25
N GLU A 95 -19.90 -3.58 -1.39
CA GLU A 95 -19.36 -3.16 -2.68
C GLU A 95 -17.85 -2.89 -2.56
N ARG A 96 -17.16 -2.93 -3.71
CA ARG A 96 -15.72 -2.63 -3.84
C ARG A 96 -15.49 -1.23 -4.39
N ALA A 97 -14.56 -0.50 -3.79
CA ALA A 97 -14.01 0.74 -4.34
C ALA A 97 -12.48 0.62 -4.46
N VAL A 98 -11.92 1.08 -5.57
CA VAL A 98 -10.47 1.01 -5.80
C VAL A 98 -9.92 2.40 -6.13
N PHE A 99 -8.93 2.85 -5.35
CA PHE A 99 -8.36 4.19 -5.47
C PHE A 99 -6.83 4.17 -5.50
N ALA A 100 -6.24 4.83 -6.48
CA ALA A 100 -4.81 5.14 -6.56
C ALA A 100 -4.57 6.64 -6.34
N GLY A 101 -3.56 6.98 -5.54
CA GLY A 101 -3.43 8.34 -5.00
C GLY A 101 -2.08 8.65 -4.35
N GLY A 102 -1.02 7.99 -4.82
CA GLY A 102 0.32 8.06 -4.25
C GLY A 102 0.61 6.85 -3.37
N CYS A 103 1.57 7.00 -2.44
CA CYS A 103 1.93 5.90 -1.55
C CYS A 103 0.69 5.32 -0.83
N PHE A 104 0.39 4.05 -1.06
CA PHE A 104 -0.78 3.37 -0.51
C PHE A 104 -0.81 3.34 1.03
N TRP A 105 0.35 3.46 1.71
CA TRP A 105 0.44 3.51 3.17
C TRP A 105 -0.29 4.72 3.72
N CYS A 106 -0.29 5.84 2.99
CA CYS A 106 -1.00 7.06 3.34
C CYS A 106 -2.50 6.98 3.06
N MET A 107 -2.91 6.09 2.15
CA MET A 107 -4.29 5.95 1.70
C MET A 107 -5.12 5.07 2.63
N VAL A 108 -4.54 4.06 3.28
CA VAL A 108 -5.30 3.07 4.10
C VAL A 108 -6.00 3.70 5.31
N GLU A 109 -5.25 4.37 6.21
CA GLU A 109 -5.78 4.87 7.49
C GLU A 109 -7.01 5.80 7.33
N PRO A 110 -7.05 6.76 6.37
CA PRO A 110 -8.21 7.61 6.15
C PRO A 110 -9.54 6.89 5.90
N PHE A 111 -9.50 5.69 5.31
CA PHE A 111 -10.68 4.88 5.06
C PHE A 111 -10.94 3.89 6.20
N GLU A 112 -9.93 3.14 6.65
CA GLU A 112 -10.10 2.00 7.56
C GLU A 112 -10.78 2.34 8.90
N GLN A 113 -10.78 3.61 9.31
CA GLN A 113 -11.40 4.08 10.55
C GLN A 113 -12.88 4.52 10.39
N LYS A 114 -13.45 4.45 9.18
CA LYS A 114 -14.81 4.90 8.91
C LYS A 114 -15.83 3.81 9.23
N ALA A 115 -16.98 4.21 9.78
CA ALA A 115 -18.11 3.31 9.96
C ALA A 115 -18.57 2.80 8.59
N GLY A 116 -18.93 1.52 8.51
CA GLY A 116 -19.32 0.86 7.26
C GLY A 116 -18.17 0.29 6.45
N ILE A 117 -16.90 0.57 6.79
CA ILE A 117 -15.77 -0.08 6.14
C ILE A 117 -15.58 -1.48 6.71
N VAL A 118 -15.59 -2.48 5.83
CA VAL A 118 -15.36 -3.89 6.18
C VAL A 118 -13.86 -4.17 6.18
N SER A 119 -13.15 -3.76 5.13
CA SER A 119 -11.70 -3.94 5.01
C SER A 119 -11.09 -2.98 3.99
N VAL A 120 -9.80 -2.68 4.18
CA VAL A 120 -8.97 -1.91 3.24
C VAL A 120 -7.68 -2.68 3.00
N MET A 121 -7.31 -2.89 1.75
CA MET A 121 -6.15 -3.67 1.33
C MET A 121 -5.28 -2.84 0.38
N SER A 122 -3.98 -2.79 0.67
CA SER A 122 -2.97 -2.20 -0.23
C SER A 122 -2.68 -3.16 -1.39
N GLY A 123 -2.44 -2.65 -2.59
CA GLY A 123 -2.10 -3.47 -3.74
C GLY A 123 -1.72 -2.69 -4.99
N TYR A 124 -1.62 -3.43 -6.08
CA TYR A 124 -1.17 -2.97 -7.39
C TYR A 124 -2.24 -3.25 -8.44
N THR A 125 -2.54 -2.29 -9.31
CA THR A 125 -3.55 -2.46 -10.38
C THR A 125 -3.28 -1.53 -11.57
N GLY A 126 -4.01 -1.72 -12.68
CA GLY A 126 -3.92 -0.90 -13.90
C GLY A 126 -2.75 -1.20 -14.83
N GLY A 127 -1.78 -2.03 -14.44
CA GLY A 127 -0.66 -2.46 -15.26
C GLY A 127 -0.90 -3.73 -16.07
N GLN A 128 0.15 -4.19 -16.75
CA GLN A 128 0.09 -5.32 -17.70
C GLN A 128 0.72 -6.61 -17.16
N PHE A 129 1.43 -6.54 -16.04
CA PHE A 129 2.13 -7.69 -15.45
C PHE A 129 1.20 -8.45 -14.51
N ASP A 130 1.18 -9.78 -14.61
CA ASP A 130 0.48 -10.61 -13.64
C ASP A 130 1.34 -10.80 -12.39
N SER A 131 0.69 -10.82 -11.21
CA SER A 131 1.36 -11.00 -9.90
C SER A 131 2.60 -10.11 -9.69
N PRO A 132 2.50 -8.78 -9.88
CA PRO A 132 3.64 -7.89 -9.69
C PRO A 132 4.04 -7.80 -8.22
N ASN A 133 5.34 -7.58 -7.97
CA ASN A 133 5.85 -7.30 -6.63
C ASN A 133 6.27 -5.83 -6.46
N TYR A 134 6.51 -5.42 -5.21
CA TYR A 134 6.86 -4.04 -4.89
C TYR A 134 8.07 -3.51 -5.69
N ASP A 135 9.14 -4.31 -5.82
CA ASP A 135 10.37 -3.88 -6.52
C ASP A 135 10.11 -3.68 -8.03
N GLN A 136 9.24 -4.50 -8.64
CA GLN A 136 8.83 -4.34 -10.03
C GLN A 136 7.96 -3.09 -10.24
N VAL A 137 6.97 -2.86 -9.37
CA VAL A 137 6.07 -1.69 -9.46
C VAL A 137 6.81 -0.41 -9.16
N SER A 138 7.64 -0.38 -8.12
CA SER A 138 8.44 0.79 -7.76
C SER A 138 9.47 1.16 -8.84
N GLY A 139 9.94 0.16 -9.63
CA GLY A 139 10.75 0.37 -10.83
C GLY A 139 10.02 1.03 -12.00
N GLY A 140 8.69 1.13 -11.97
CA GLY A 140 7.87 1.92 -12.89
C GLY A 140 7.63 1.33 -14.29
N TYR A 141 8.16 0.15 -14.60
CA TYR A 141 8.05 -0.46 -15.94
C TYR A 141 6.86 -1.42 -16.11
N THR A 142 6.14 -1.75 -15.03
CA THR A 142 5.00 -2.69 -15.08
C THR A 142 3.69 -2.06 -15.54
N GLY A 143 3.63 -0.72 -15.52
CA GLY A 143 2.41 0.07 -15.74
C GLY A 143 1.43 0.06 -14.57
N HIS A 144 1.70 -0.71 -13.50
CA HIS A 144 0.85 -0.74 -12.31
C HIS A 144 0.99 0.55 -11.50
N VAL A 145 -0.07 0.89 -10.79
CA VAL A 145 -0.09 1.94 -9.77
C VAL A 145 -0.29 1.33 -8.39
N GLU A 146 0.27 1.98 -7.37
CA GLU A 146 -0.11 1.72 -5.98
C GLU A 146 -1.55 2.18 -5.75
N ALA A 147 -2.36 1.27 -5.22
CA ALA A 147 -3.77 1.49 -4.96
C ALA A 147 -4.21 0.86 -3.64
N VAL A 148 -5.39 1.25 -3.19
CA VAL A 148 -6.13 0.56 -2.13
C VAL A 148 -7.45 0.02 -2.69
N GLU A 149 -7.76 -1.25 -2.39
CA GLU A 149 -9.09 -1.82 -2.55
C GLU A 149 -9.83 -1.73 -1.20
N ILE A 150 -11.08 -1.31 -1.24
CA ILE A 150 -11.93 -1.08 -0.07
C ILE A 150 -13.19 -1.89 -0.26
N ILE A 151 -13.50 -2.74 0.72
CA ILE A 151 -14.82 -3.36 0.84
C ILE A 151 -15.62 -2.59 1.88
N PHE A 152 -16.81 -2.13 1.49
CA PHE A 152 -17.67 -1.32 2.35
C PHE A 152 -19.12 -1.78 2.31
N ASP A 153 -19.84 -1.60 3.42
CA ASP A 153 -21.28 -1.80 3.52
C ASP A 153 -22.01 -0.55 3.01
N LYS A 154 -22.65 -0.68 1.85
CA LYS A 154 -23.30 0.44 1.14
C LYS A 154 -24.57 0.96 1.84
N ARG A 155 -25.02 0.29 2.92
CA ARG A 155 -26.11 0.77 3.78
C ARG A 155 -25.64 1.77 4.83
N VAL A 156 -24.34 1.80 5.10
CA VAL A 156 -23.73 2.61 6.17
C VAL A 156 -22.87 3.74 5.59
N ILE A 157 -22.12 3.47 4.52
CA ILE A 157 -21.30 4.47 3.83
C ILE A 157 -21.48 4.33 2.32
N SER A 158 -21.69 5.44 1.63
CA SER A 158 -21.89 5.47 0.18
C SER A 158 -20.56 5.54 -0.58
N TYR A 159 -20.57 5.08 -1.83
CA TYR A 159 -19.43 5.26 -2.74
C TYR A 159 -19.06 6.75 -2.92
N GLN A 160 -20.07 7.64 -2.94
CA GLN A 160 -19.85 9.08 -3.02
C GLN A 160 -19.00 9.60 -1.85
N GLU A 161 -19.32 9.19 -0.61
CA GLU A 161 -18.54 9.57 0.57
C GLU A 161 -17.09 9.07 0.48
N LEU A 162 -16.86 7.88 -0.07
CA LEU A 162 -15.52 7.36 -0.31
C LEU A 162 -14.74 8.23 -1.31
N VAL A 163 -15.39 8.64 -2.41
CA VAL A 163 -14.80 9.57 -3.39
C VAL A 163 -14.52 10.94 -2.75
N GLU A 164 -15.37 11.42 -1.85
CA GLU A 164 -15.14 12.67 -1.11
C GLU A 164 -13.93 12.57 -0.16
N ILE A 165 -13.73 11.43 0.50
CA ILE A 165 -12.53 11.16 1.30
C ILE A 165 -11.29 11.11 0.40
N TYR A 166 -11.39 10.47 -0.77
CA TYR A 166 -10.30 10.39 -1.75
C TYR A 166 -9.76 11.78 -2.14
N TRP A 167 -10.63 12.75 -2.40
CA TRP A 167 -10.23 14.12 -2.72
C TRP A 167 -9.52 14.87 -1.58
N GLN A 168 -9.68 14.41 -0.33
CA GLN A 168 -9.04 15.01 0.83
C GLN A 168 -7.63 14.47 1.07
N VAL A 169 -7.33 13.27 0.59
CA VAL A 169 -6.08 12.56 0.86
C VAL A 169 -5.10 12.60 -0.31
N THR A 170 -5.57 12.94 -1.51
CA THR A 170 -4.78 13.10 -2.73
C THR A 170 -4.64 14.58 -3.14
N ASP A 171 -3.60 14.90 -3.91
CA ASP A 171 -3.53 16.12 -4.72
C ASP A 171 -4.08 15.79 -6.12
N PRO A 172 -5.34 16.16 -6.42
CA PRO A 172 -5.99 15.76 -7.66
C PRO A 172 -5.56 16.62 -8.87
N THR A 173 -4.52 17.47 -8.70
CA THR A 173 -3.96 18.34 -9.73
C THR A 173 -2.53 17.95 -10.14
N ASP A 174 -1.98 16.89 -9.55
CA ASP A 174 -0.62 16.41 -9.79
C ASP A 174 -0.64 15.07 -10.53
N GLU A 175 -0.33 15.12 -11.83
CA GLU A 175 -0.35 13.97 -12.74
C GLU A 175 0.90 13.09 -12.59
N PHE A 176 2.03 13.66 -12.14
CA PHE A 176 3.35 13.01 -12.16
C PHE A 176 3.74 12.37 -10.81
N GLY A 177 2.76 12.16 -9.94
CA GLY A 177 2.93 11.61 -8.60
C GLY A 177 2.29 12.47 -7.52
N GLN A 178 2.53 12.12 -6.26
CA GLN A 178 1.81 12.66 -5.12
C GLN A 178 2.79 13.08 -4.03
N PHE A 179 2.86 14.39 -3.79
CA PHE A 179 3.74 14.98 -2.77
C PHE A 179 5.22 14.65 -3.01
N GLN A 180 5.80 13.77 -2.19
CA GLN A 180 7.18 13.31 -2.30
C GLN A 180 7.32 12.07 -3.20
N ASP A 181 6.22 11.36 -3.45
CA ASP A 181 6.18 10.13 -4.22
C ASP A 181 6.05 10.51 -5.70
N ARG A 182 7.02 10.14 -6.54
CA ARG A 182 7.12 10.59 -7.94
C ARG A 182 7.28 9.41 -8.88
N GLY A 183 6.61 9.48 -10.03
CA GLY A 183 6.52 8.38 -10.99
C GLY A 183 5.07 8.00 -11.30
N GLU A 184 4.89 7.31 -12.42
CA GLU A 184 3.58 6.89 -12.92
C GLU A 184 2.83 5.98 -11.94
N GLN A 185 3.54 5.16 -11.18
CA GLN A 185 2.98 4.25 -10.19
C GLN A 185 2.29 4.98 -9.02
N TYR A 186 2.46 6.29 -8.90
CA TYR A 186 1.85 7.13 -7.86
C TYR A 186 0.79 8.09 -8.39
N ARG A 187 0.42 8.01 -9.68
CA ARG A 187 -0.55 8.93 -10.28
C ARG A 187 -1.96 8.73 -9.69
N PRO A 188 -2.77 9.80 -9.58
CA PRO A 188 -4.10 9.72 -9.02
C PRO A 188 -5.10 9.10 -10.02
N ILE A 189 -5.73 7.99 -9.66
CA ILE A 189 -6.75 7.29 -10.46
C ILE A 189 -7.87 6.80 -9.55
N ILE A 190 -9.12 6.93 -10.00
CA ILE A 190 -10.27 6.23 -9.44
C ILE A 190 -10.62 5.08 -10.39
N PHE A 191 -10.56 3.85 -9.89
CA PHE A 191 -10.93 2.66 -10.65
C PHE A 191 -12.38 2.28 -10.32
N VAL A 192 -13.25 2.32 -11.33
CA VAL A 192 -14.70 2.14 -11.19
C VAL A 192 -15.12 0.73 -11.58
N GLN A 193 -15.97 0.11 -10.77
CA GLN A 193 -16.45 -1.26 -10.96
C GLN A 193 -17.66 -1.36 -11.90
N ASN A 194 -18.44 -0.30 -12.01
CA ASN A 194 -19.69 -0.27 -12.76
C ASN A 194 -20.05 1.17 -13.20
N GLU A 195 -21.11 1.30 -14.00
CA GLU A 195 -21.57 2.59 -14.55
C GLU A 195 -22.06 3.56 -13.46
N GLU A 196 -22.61 3.06 -12.35
CA GLU A 196 -23.05 3.90 -11.23
C GLU A 196 -21.85 4.56 -10.55
N GLN A 197 -20.81 3.80 -10.23
CA GLN A 197 -19.55 4.35 -9.70
C GLN A 197 -18.92 5.35 -10.67
N GLN A 198 -18.95 5.06 -11.97
CA GLN A 198 -18.45 5.98 -12.99
C GLN A 198 -19.18 7.33 -12.93
N LYS A 199 -20.52 7.31 -12.97
CA LYS A 199 -21.34 8.53 -12.89
C LYS A 199 -21.09 9.30 -11.59
N THR A 200 -21.00 8.60 -10.46
CA THR A 200 -20.74 9.23 -9.16
C THR A 200 -19.34 9.86 -9.10
N ALA A 201 -18.31 9.16 -9.57
CA ALA A 201 -16.94 9.69 -9.59
C ALA A 201 -16.80 10.89 -10.53
N GLU A 202 -17.42 10.83 -11.72
CA GLU A 202 -17.42 11.94 -12.70
C GLU A 202 -18.16 13.16 -12.16
N ALA A 203 -19.37 12.98 -11.59
CA ALA A 203 -20.12 14.06 -10.98
C ALA A 203 -19.36 14.71 -9.82
N SER A 204 -18.73 13.90 -8.96
CA SER A 204 -17.89 14.40 -7.86
C SER A 204 -16.66 15.16 -8.36
N LYS A 205 -15.99 14.67 -9.39
CA LYS A 205 -14.85 15.35 -10.05
C LYS A 205 -15.27 16.71 -10.64
N GLN A 206 -16.43 16.76 -11.30
CA GLN A 206 -16.99 17.99 -11.86
C GLN A 206 -17.34 19.00 -10.75
N ALA A 207 -18.00 18.56 -9.68
CA ALA A 207 -18.31 19.39 -8.53
C ALA A 207 -17.04 19.95 -7.87
N LEU A 208 -15.99 19.12 -7.73
CA LEU A 208 -14.70 19.56 -7.21
C LEU A 208 -14.05 20.62 -8.10
N SER A 209 -14.07 20.43 -9.41
CA SER A 209 -13.56 21.40 -10.39
C SER A 209 -14.32 22.73 -10.30
N ALA A 210 -15.65 22.68 -10.19
CA ALA A 210 -16.51 23.87 -10.09
C ALA A 210 -16.41 24.59 -8.73
N SER A 211 -15.94 23.91 -7.67
CA SER A 211 -15.88 24.47 -6.31
C SER A 211 -14.93 25.67 -6.15
N GLY A 212 -14.03 25.90 -7.11
CA GLY A 212 -12.99 26.94 -7.02
C GLY A 212 -11.90 26.64 -5.98
N ARG A 213 -11.87 25.43 -5.41
CA ARG A 213 -10.86 24.98 -4.44
C ARG A 213 -9.48 24.80 -5.06
N TYR A 214 -9.43 24.48 -6.36
CA TYR A 214 -8.19 24.28 -7.12
C TYR A 214 -8.13 25.27 -8.29
N ILE A 215 -6.94 25.81 -8.54
CA ILE A 215 -6.67 26.68 -9.69
C ILE A 215 -6.32 25.85 -10.93
N LYS A 216 -5.57 24.77 -10.70
CA LYS A 216 -5.21 23.83 -11.75
C LYS A 216 -6.39 22.90 -12.05
N PRO A 217 -6.50 22.40 -13.28
CA PRO A 217 -7.48 21.37 -13.63
C PRO A 217 -7.33 20.13 -12.75
N ILE A 218 -8.46 19.45 -12.51
CA ILE A 218 -8.50 18.17 -11.83
C ILE A 218 -8.11 17.07 -12.83
N VAL A 219 -6.91 16.50 -12.67
CA VAL A 219 -6.29 15.55 -13.62
C VAL A 219 -6.52 14.09 -13.26
N THR A 220 -7.07 13.79 -12.07
CA THR A 220 -7.37 12.41 -11.64
C THR A 220 -8.13 11.64 -12.72
N ALA A 221 -7.58 10.52 -13.17
CA ALA A 221 -8.22 9.66 -14.15
C ALA A 221 -9.35 8.86 -13.50
N ILE A 222 -10.39 8.56 -14.28
CA ILE A 222 -11.47 7.65 -13.90
C ILE A 222 -11.46 6.54 -14.94
N LEU A 223 -11.10 5.33 -14.53
CA LEU A 223 -10.86 4.20 -15.44
C LEU A 223 -11.64 2.97 -14.95
N PRO A 224 -12.06 2.05 -15.83
CA PRO A 224 -12.60 0.77 -15.42
C PRO A 224 -11.60 0.00 -14.55
N ALA A 225 -12.08 -0.67 -13.51
CA ALA A 225 -11.26 -1.52 -12.68
C ALA A 225 -10.68 -2.71 -13.49
N THR A 226 -9.42 -3.04 -13.21
CA THR A 226 -8.74 -4.23 -13.75
C THR A 226 -8.35 -5.16 -12.61
N ALA A 227 -7.54 -6.20 -12.89
CA ALA A 227 -7.04 -7.10 -11.84
C ALA A 227 -6.35 -6.30 -10.72
N PHE A 228 -6.71 -6.62 -9.48
CA PHE A 228 -6.08 -6.07 -8.28
C PHE A 228 -5.18 -7.12 -7.65
N TRP A 229 -3.90 -6.79 -7.51
CA TRP A 229 -2.89 -7.67 -6.95
C TRP A 229 -2.58 -7.22 -5.52
N PRO A 230 -2.89 -8.03 -4.49
CA PRO A 230 -2.58 -7.68 -3.11
C PRO A 230 -1.07 -7.43 -2.93
N ALA A 231 -0.73 -6.34 -2.24
CA ALA A 231 0.65 -6.10 -1.83
C ALA A 231 1.03 -7.04 -0.68
N GLU A 232 2.34 -7.23 -0.51
CA GLU A 232 2.95 -8.07 0.50
C GLU A 232 2.53 -7.65 1.92
N ASN A 233 2.50 -8.60 2.86
CA ASN A 233 1.98 -8.38 4.22
C ASN A 233 2.60 -7.16 4.92
N TYR A 234 3.90 -6.97 4.75
CA TYR A 234 4.64 -5.79 5.21
C TYR A 234 3.95 -4.44 4.89
N HIS A 235 3.34 -4.32 3.70
CA HIS A 235 2.68 -3.08 3.26
C HIS A 235 1.25 -2.93 3.80
N GLN A 236 0.65 -4.03 4.27
CA GLN A 236 -0.70 -4.04 4.82
C GLN A 236 -0.74 -3.42 6.21
N GLN A 237 -1.72 -2.55 6.45
CA GLN A 237 -1.91 -1.84 7.73
C GLN A 237 -0.61 -1.20 8.25
N PHE A 238 0.23 -0.68 7.35
CA PHE A 238 1.55 -0.11 7.68
C PHE A 238 1.50 0.94 8.80
N TYR A 239 0.42 1.72 8.88
CA TYR A 239 0.24 2.71 9.93
C TYR A 239 0.11 2.11 11.34
N ARG A 240 -0.40 0.87 11.47
CA ARG A 240 -0.48 0.10 12.72
C ARG A 240 0.84 -0.60 13.01
N LYS A 241 1.43 -1.23 11.98
CA LYS A 241 2.67 -2.01 12.11
C LYS A 241 3.89 -1.13 12.35
N GLN A 242 3.98 0.04 11.73
CA GLN A 242 5.12 0.95 11.85
C GLN A 242 4.68 2.39 12.22
N PRO A 243 4.08 2.61 13.40
CA PRO A 243 3.40 3.86 13.74
C PRO A 243 4.35 5.07 13.79
N ARG A 244 5.60 4.88 14.25
CA ARG A 244 6.62 5.95 14.28
C ARG A 244 6.99 6.43 12.87
N ARG A 245 7.24 5.48 11.96
CA ARG A 245 7.61 5.78 10.57
C ARG A 245 6.42 6.38 9.81
N TYR A 246 5.24 5.79 9.98
CA TYR A 246 4.02 6.33 9.42
C TYR A 246 3.77 7.77 9.86
N LYS A 247 3.93 8.09 11.15
CA LYS A 247 3.79 9.46 11.66
C LYS A 247 4.75 10.44 10.97
N LYS A 248 6.00 10.03 10.72
CA LYS A 248 6.98 10.85 9.99
C LYS A 248 6.54 11.09 8.55
N ILE A 249 6.13 10.04 7.82
CA ILE A 249 5.64 10.14 6.44
C ILE A 249 4.42 11.09 6.37
N LYS A 250 3.44 10.89 7.25
CA LYS A 250 2.22 11.71 7.34
C LYS A 250 2.53 13.18 7.65
N GLN A 251 3.50 13.46 8.52
CA GLN A 251 3.96 14.83 8.80
C GLN A 251 4.58 15.48 7.57
N THR A 252 5.48 14.80 6.87
CA THR A 252 6.09 15.33 5.64
C THR A 252 5.03 15.62 4.57
N ARG A 253 4.09 14.71 4.35
CA ARG A 253 2.98 14.90 3.40
C ARG A 253 2.14 16.13 3.75
N ARG A 254 1.81 16.34 5.04
CA ARG A 254 1.10 17.54 5.51
C ARG A 254 1.87 18.83 5.28
N GLN A 255 3.18 18.84 5.52
CA GLN A 255 4.03 19.99 5.27
C GLN A 255 4.08 20.34 3.78
N LEU A 256 4.26 19.34 2.91
CA LEU A 256 4.24 19.52 1.46
C LEU A 256 2.89 20.03 0.96
N ALA A 257 1.78 19.46 1.45
CA ALA A 257 0.44 19.92 1.11
C ALA A 257 0.21 21.40 1.52
N PHE A 258 0.72 21.79 2.69
CA PHE A 258 0.65 23.17 3.15
C PHE A 258 1.46 24.12 2.27
N LEU A 259 2.70 23.76 1.93
CA LEU A 259 3.56 24.55 1.03
C LEU A 259 2.96 24.69 -0.37
N GLN A 260 2.39 23.62 -0.92
CA GLN A 260 1.66 23.67 -2.20
C GLN A 260 0.48 24.64 -2.13
N ARG A 261 -0.34 24.60 -1.06
CA ARG A 261 -1.45 25.55 -0.90
C ARG A 261 -0.98 27.00 -0.77
N MET A 262 0.10 27.24 -0.03
CA MET A 262 0.67 28.59 0.09
C MET A 262 1.15 29.11 -1.25
N THR A 263 1.95 28.35 -1.99
CA THR A 263 2.45 28.77 -3.30
C THR A 263 1.32 29.05 -4.30
N HIS A 264 0.22 28.28 -4.24
CA HIS A 264 -0.99 28.57 -5.01
C HIS A 264 -1.67 29.89 -4.59
N ASN A 265 -1.80 30.15 -3.29
CA ASN A 265 -2.40 31.39 -2.78
C ASN A 265 -1.58 32.64 -3.14
N TRP A 266 -0.26 32.55 -3.11
CA TRP A 266 0.63 33.63 -3.55
C TRP A 266 0.45 33.92 -5.04
N ARG A 267 0.43 32.88 -5.89
CA ARG A 267 0.13 33.02 -7.33
C ARG A 267 -1.27 33.58 -7.62
N LYS A 268 -2.26 33.30 -6.76
CA LYS A 268 -3.62 33.87 -6.86
C LYS A 268 -3.64 35.36 -6.54
N LYS A 269 -2.85 35.82 -5.57
CA LYS A 269 -2.71 37.24 -5.21
C LYS A 269 -1.92 38.05 -6.25
N SER A 270 -0.94 37.44 -6.93
CA SER A 270 -0.12 38.14 -7.93
C SER A 270 -0.77 38.26 -9.32
N LYS A 271 -1.92 37.61 -9.55
CA LYS A 271 -2.70 37.66 -10.80
C LYS A 271 -3.97 38.52 -10.69
N LYS A 272 -4.19 39.16 -9.54
CA LYS A 272 -5.20 40.22 -9.34
C LYS A 272 -4.48 41.55 -9.29
#